data_AF-A0A6B3NN84-F1
#
_entry.id   AF-A0A6B3NN84-F1
#
_cell.length_a   1.000
_cell.length_b   1.000
_cell.length_c   1.000
_cell.angle_alpha   90.00
_cell.angle_beta   90.00
_cell.angle_gamma   90.00
#
_symmetry.space_group_name_H-M   'P 1'
#
loop_
_entity.id
_entity.type
_entity.pdbx_description
1 polymer ?
#
loop_
_entity_poly.entity_id
_entity_poly.type
_entity_poly.pdbx_seq_one_letter_code
_entity_poly.pdbx_strand_id
1 'polypeptide(L)' 'WFAKACSPLNQVLRDNNYLVENRFSAADVVTGGVLLWALKLGMLEEDNPVKAYIAKLMERPAFLLADDDLYA' A
#
# COMPACT_ATOMS: atom_id res chain seq x y z
N TRP A 1 11.52 12.04 -7.70
CA TRP A 1 10.32 12.80 -7.26
C TRP A 1 9.38 11.92 -6.42
N PHE A 2 9.09 10.69 -6.85
CA PHE A 2 8.19 9.77 -6.14
C PHE A 2 8.66 9.48 -4.71
N ALA A 3 9.94 9.13 -4.51
CA ALA A 3 10.50 8.91 -3.17
C ALA A 3 10.26 10.09 -2.22
N LYS A 4 10.40 11.34 -2.71
CA LYS A 4 10.12 12.55 -1.93
C LYS A 4 8.63 12.68 -1.60
N ALA A 5 7.75 12.40 -2.55
CA ALA A 5 6.29 12.41 -2.33
C ALA A 5 5.83 11.30 -1.36
N CYS A 6 6.54 10.18 -1.34
CA CYS A 6 6.25 9.03 -0.47
C CYS A 6 6.81 9.19 0.96
N SER A 7 7.66 10.19 1.21
CA SER A 7 8.32 10.39 2.50
C SER A 7 7.36 10.50 3.70
N PRO A 8 6.19 11.16 3.62
CA PRO A 8 5.23 11.18 4.74
C PRO A 8 4.68 9.79 5.05
N LEU A 9 4.46 8.96 4.02
CA LEU A 9 3.99 7.58 4.21
C LEU A 9 5.05 6.73 4.90
N ASN A 10 6.33 6.88 4.52
CA ASN A 10 7.44 6.20 5.18
C ASN A 10 7.55 6.56 6.68
N GLN A 11 7.13 7.75 7.09
CA GLN A 11 7.12 8.15 8.50
C GLN A 11 5.94 7.53 9.24
N VAL A 12 4.73 7.68 8.72
CA VAL A 12 3.51 7.17 9.36
C VAL A 12 3.52 5.65 9.49
N LEU A 13 3.96 4.94 8.44
CA LEU A 13 3.92 3.48 8.37
C LEU A 13 5.04 2.77 9.15
N ARG A 14 5.96 3.51 9.80
CA ARG A 14 6.92 2.91 10.74
C ARG A 14 6.22 2.38 11.98
N ASP A 15 5.26 3.16 12.49
CA ASP A 15 4.60 2.88 13.77
C ASP A 15 3.13 2.45 13.58
N ASN A 16 2.61 2.52 12.36
CA ASN A 16 1.21 2.24 12.05
C ASN A 16 1.05 1.18 10.96
N ASN A 17 0.01 0.36 11.12
CA ASN A 17 -0.42 -0.63 10.14
C ASN A 17 -1.33 -0.04 9.06
N TYR A 18 -2.02 1.07 9.36
CA TYR A 18 -2.98 1.73 8.47
C TYR A 18 -2.91 3.25 8.59
N LEU A 19 -3.40 3.96 7.58
CA LEU A 19 -3.20 5.40 7.42
C LEU A 19 -4.05 6.27 8.36
N VAL A 20 -5.22 5.79 8.79
CA VAL A 20 -6.17 6.57 9.58
C VAL A 20 -6.39 5.92 10.93
N GLU A 21 -5.92 6.57 12.00
CA GLU A 21 -6.03 6.08 13.39
C GLU A 21 -5.62 4.61 13.56
N ASN A 22 -4.65 4.15 12.75
CA ASN A 22 -4.20 2.76 12.71
C ASN A 22 -5.34 1.73 12.48
N ARG A 23 -6.40 2.13 11.77
CA ARG A 23 -7.50 1.26 11.34
C ARG A 23 -7.67 1.31 9.83
N PHE A 24 -8.04 0.17 9.24
CA PHE A 24 -8.29 0.09 7.81
C PHE A 24 -9.48 0.98 7.41
N SER A 25 -9.29 1.75 6.35
CA SER A 25 -10.25 2.74 5.86
C SER A 25 -10.19 2.87 4.34
N ALA A 26 -11.09 3.69 3.78
CA ALA A 26 -11.04 4.04 2.36
C ALA A 26 -9.70 4.70 1.94
N ALA A 27 -9.01 5.37 2.87
CA ALA A 27 -7.70 5.94 2.60
C ALA A 27 -6.67 4.86 2.22
N ASP A 28 -6.75 3.69 2.84
CA ASP A 28 -5.86 2.56 2.57
C ASP A 28 -6.16 1.91 1.22
N VAL A 29 -7.43 1.88 0.81
CA VAL A 29 -7.84 1.37 -0.51
C VAL A 29 -7.30 2.27 -1.62
N VAL A 30 -7.58 3.57 -1.53
CA VAL A 30 -7.20 4.54 -2.58
C VAL A 30 -5.68 4.69 -2.65
N THR A 31 -5.02 4.89 -1.52
CA THR A 31 -3.56 5.08 -1.47
C THR A 31 -2.85 3.77 -1.79
N GLY A 32 -3.32 2.64 -1.24
CA GLY A 32 -2.77 1.31 -1.51
C GLY A 32 -2.79 0.94 -2.99
N GLY A 33 -3.85 1.28 -3.72
CA GLY A 33 -3.92 1.06 -5.17
C GLY A 33 -2.82 1.80 -5.95
N VAL A 34 -2.57 3.08 -5.62
CA VAL A 34 -1.48 3.86 -6.23
C VAL A 34 -0.11 3.26 -5.88
N LEU A 35 0.08 2.87 -4.62
CA LEU A 35 1.34 2.33 -4.13
C LEU A 35 1.63 0.94 -4.69
N LEU A 36 0.61 0.12 -4.95
CA LEU A 36 0.76 -1.17 -5.63
C LEU A 36 1.34 -1.00 -7.04
N TRP A 37 0.88 0.00 -7.79
CA TRP A 37 1.46 0.32 -9.09
C TRP A 37 2.90 0.81 -8.98
N ALA A 38 3.21 1.65 -7.99
CA ALA A 38 4.59 2.08 -7.74
C ALA A 38 5.51 0.89 -7.42
N LEU A 39 5.01 -0.12 -6.68
CA LEU A 39 5.73 -1.37 -6.43
C LEU A 39 5.97 -2.15 -7.74
N LYS A 40 4.92 -2.36 -8.54
CA LYS A 40 5.01 -3.08 -9.83
C LYS A 40 5.96 -2.40 -10.83
N LEU A 41 6.06 -1.06 -10.78
CA LEU A 41 6.95 -0.27 -11.63
C LEU A 41 8.38 -0.14 -11.07
N GLY A 42 8.70 -0.77 -9.94
CA GLY A 42 10.04 -0.73 -9.35
C GLY A 42 10.43 0.62 -8.76
N MET A 43 9.46 1.45 -8.37
CA MET A 43 9.70 2.83 -7.88
C MET A 43 10.03 2.91 -6.38
N LEU A 44 10.00 1.77 -5.67
CA LEU A 44 10.23 1.68 -4.22
C LEU A 44 11.59 1.05 -3.90
N GLU A 45 12.36 1.73 -3.04
CA GLU A 45 13.61 1.23 -2.47
C GLU A 45 13.40 -0.10 -1.71
N GLU A 46 14.46 -0.92 -1.59
CA GLU A 46 14.42 -2.25 -0.96
C GLU A 46 13.89 -2.22 0.47
N ASP A 47 14.46 -1.40 1.34
CA ASP A 47 14.06 -1.25 2.73
C ASP A 47 13.08 -0.08 2.92
N ASN A 48 11.82 -0.31 2.53
CA ASN A 48 10.79 0.71 2.61
C ASN A 48 9.54 0.19 3.38
N PRO A 49 9.12 0.84 4.49
CA PRO A 49 7.92 0.49 5.26
C PRO A 49 6.65 0.35 4.40
N VAL A 50 6.57 1.10 3.30
CA VAL A 50 5.48 1.04 2.32
C VAL A 50 5.36 -0.34 1.69
N LYS A 51 6.47 -1.08 1.48
CA LYS A 51 6.42 -2.45 0.92
C LYS A 51 5.70 -3.41 1.86
N ALA A 52 6.02 -3.37 3.16
CA ALA A 52 5.34 -4.18 4.16
C ALA A 52 3.85 -3.80 4.30
N TYR A 53 3.54 -2.51 4.18
CA TYR A 53 2.16 -2.02 4.13
C TYR A 53 1.39 -2.56 2.93
N ILE A 54 1.95 -2.50 1.71
CA ILE A 54 1.32 -3.04 0.50
C ILE A 54 1.09 -4.55 0.64
N ALA A 55 2.09 -5.30 1.13
CA ALA A 55 1.97 -6.74 1.35
C ALA A 55 0.77 -7.08 2.25
N LYS A 56 0.61 -6.34 3.36
CA LYS A 56 -0.55 -6.48 4.26
C LYS A 56 -1.88 -6.19 3.58
N LEU A 57 -1.94 -5.21 2.66
CA LEU A 57 -3.16 -4.94 1.91
C LEU A 57 -3.49 -6.06 0.91
N MET A 58 -2.48 -6.65 0.28
CA MET A 58 -2.63 -7.75 -0.68
C MET A 58 -3.12 -9.05 -0.03
N GLU A 59 -2.82 -9.26 1.26
CA GLU A 59 -3.31 -10.42 2.03
C GLU A 59 -4.81 -10.33 2.38
N ARG A 60 -5.47 -9.18 2.14
CA ARG A 60 -6.87 -9.01 2.52
C ARG A 60 -7.80 -9.82 1.60
N PRO A 61 -8.83 -10.50 2.13
CA PRO A 61 -9.77 -11.28 1.32
C PRO A 61 -10.42 -10.49 0.18
N ALA A 62 -10.78 -9.22 0.43
CA ALA A 62 -11.38 -8.36 -0.58
C ALA A 62 -10.41 -8.00 -1.71
N PHE A 63 -9.11 -7.93 -1.44
CA PHE A 63 -8.09 -7.73 -2.47
C PHE A 63 -7.97 -8.98 -3.35
N LEU A 64 -7.86 -10.15 -2.72
CA LEU A 64 -7.76 -11.44 -3.42
C LEU A 64 -9.00 -11.68 -4.29
N LEU A 65 -10.19 -11.39 -3.78
CA LEU A 65 -11.43 -11.51 -4.54
C LEU A 65 -11.46 -10.58 -5.77
N ALA A 66 -11.00 -9.34 -5.62
CA ALA A 66 -10.96 -8.38 -6.73
C ALA A 66 -9.89 -8.71 -7.78
N ASP A 67 -8.81 -9.40 -7.39
CA ASP A 67 -7.76 -9.86 -8.31
C ASP A 67 -8.19 -11.13 -9.08
N ASP A 68 -8.99 -12.00 -8.45
CA ASP A 68 -9.58 -13.19 -9.09
C ASP A 68 -10.60 -12.82 -10.18
N ASP A 69 -11.26 -11.66 -10.03
CA ASP A 69 -12.29 -11.13 -10.94
C ASP A 69 -11.73 -10.66 -12.30
N LEU A 70 -10.44 -10.90 -12.61
CA LEU A 70 -9.83 -10.52 -13.88
C LEU A 70 -10.37 -11.27 -15.12
N TYR A 71 -11.26 -12.26 -14.93
CA TYR A 71 -11.88 -13.05 -16.00
C TYR A 71 -13.41 -13.25 -15.88
N ALA A 72 -14.10 -12.49 -15.03
CA ALA A 72 -15.57 -12.53 -14.93
C ALA A 72 -16.27 -11.46 -15.80
#